data_AF-A0AAN6VYI8-F1
#
_entry.id   AF-A0AAN6VYI8-F1
#
_cell.length_a   1.000
_cell.length_b   1.000
_cell.length_c   1.000
_cell.angle_alpha   90.00
_cell.angle_beta   90.00
_cell.angle_gamma   90.00
#
_symmetry.space_group_name_H-M   'P 1'
#
loop_
_entity.id
_entity.type
_entity.pdbx_description
1 polymer ?
#
loop_
_entity_poly.entity_id
_entity_poly.type
_entity_poly.pdbx_seq_one_letter_code
_entity_poly.pdbx_strand_id
1 'polypeptide(L)'
;FSGKQIDKLQSTMDDFLQSLDSQITRSSRKWLEAGYHMGISNCCSVIGYGNETSPISKSLKQSGAADDEPQYQPMQESGLDSPVPDELVNALKLFSRTYGIVASRDGDPNVLPFLHVSLVFVYHLTFFPEAIGYVAPEFPWKRTALMMNTILGSFKNYSRIEGSTLPKSESQRPLLEDYAMRGLAWADR
;
A
#
# COMPACT_ATOMS: atom_id res chain seq x y z
N PHE A 1 -12.45 -5.64 8.30
CA PHE A 1 -13.89 -5.34 8.24
C PHE A 1 -14.65 -6.37 9.07
N SER A 2 -15.59 -5.97 9.94
CA SER A 2 -16.30 -6.91 10.84
C SER A 2 -17.60 -7.44 10.25
N GLY A 3 -17.96 -7.07 9.01
CA GLY A 3 -19.25 -7.34 8.39
C GLY A 3 -20.44 -6.62 9.05
N LYS A 4 -20.22 -5.81 10.08
CA LYS A 4 -21.27 -5.08 10.81
C LYS A 4 -21.44 -3.67 10.23
N GLN A 5 -22.70 -3.22 10.13
CA GLN A 5 -23.09 -1.86 9.71
C GLN A 5 -22.55 -1.45 8.33
N ILE A 6 -22.61 -2.34 7.34
CA ILE A 6 -22.17 -2.07 5.96
C ILE A 6 -22.91 -0.85 5.38
N ASP A 7 -24.18 -0.64 5.75
CA ASP A 7 -25.00 0.50 5.29
C ASP A 7 -24.42 1.86 5.68
N LYS A 8 -23.64 1.93 6.78
CA LYS A 8 -23.00 3.16 7.27
C LYS A 8 -21.57 3.30 6.82
N LEU A 9 -21.00 2.27 6.19
CA LEU A 9 -19.57 2.22 5.87
C LEU A 9 -19.18 3.36 4.93
N GLN A 10 -19.94 3.57 3.85
CA GLN A 10 -19.63 4.62 2.87
C GLN A 10 -19.67 6.01 3.51
N SER A 11 -20.74 6.33 4.26
CA SER A 11 -20.85 7.60 4.99
C SER A 11 -19.68 7.81 5.94
N THR A 12 -19.29 6.78 6.69
CA THR A 12 -18.18 6.87 7.65
C THR A 12 -16.84 7.05 6.95
N MET A 13 -16.64 6.39 5.80
CA MET A 13 -15.45 6.56 4.97
C MET A 13 -15.36 7.99 4.43
N ASP A 14 -16.47 8.56 3.96
CA ASP A 14 -16.51 9.93 3.46
C ASP A 14 -16.21 10.94 4.58
N ASP A 15 -16.82 10.79 5.75
CA ASP A 15 -16.57 11.64 6.91
C ASP A 15 -15.09 11.58 7.35
N PHE A 16 -14.53 10.36 7.39
CA PHE A 16 -13.11 10.14 7.67
C PHE A 16 -12.23 10.88 6.67
N LEU A 17 -12.46 10.68 5.37
CA LEU A 17 -11.65 11.27 4.30
C LEU A 17 -11.76 12.81 4.27
N GLN A 18 -12.94 13.36 4.55
CA GLN A 18 -13.12 14.82 4.66
C GLN A 18 -12.31 15.42 5.82
N SER A 19 -12.21 14.70 6.94
CA SER A 19 -11.48 15.17 8.12
C SER A 19 -9.95 15.01 8.01
N LEU A 20 -9.49 14.11 7.13
CA LEU A 20 -8.11 13.63 7.08
C LEU A 20 -7.10 14.76 6.86
N ASP A 21 -7.29 15.61 5.86
CA ASP A 21 -6.34 16.69 5.55
C ASP A 21 -6.19 17.69 6.71
N SER A 22 -7.30 18.00 7.37
CA SER A 22 -7.31 18.84 8.57
C SER A 22 -6.56 18.17 9.73
N GLN A 23 -6.69 16.85 9.91
CA GLN A 23 -5.96 16.10 10.93
C GLN A 23 -4.46 16.08 10.67
N ILE A 24 -4.03 15.89 9.42
CA ILE A 24 -2.61 15.90 9.03
C ILE A 24 -2.00 17.26 9.38
N THR A 25 -2.68 18.34 8.95
CA THR A 25 -2.24 19.71 9.21
C THR A 25 -2.13 20.01 10.71
N ARG A 26 -3.13 19.58 11.50
CA ARG A 26 -3.14 19.80 12.95
C ARG A 26 -2.10 18.97 13.70
N SER A 27 -1.83 17.76 13.24
CA SER A 27 -0.94 16.81 13.92
C SER A 27 0.53 17.05 13.61
N SER A 28 0.84 17.67 12.46
CA SER A 28 2.20 18.03 12.02
C SER A 28 3.18 16.86 12.26
N ARG A 29 4.20 17.02 13.10
CA ARG A 29 5.19 15.97 13.40
C ARG A 29 4.60 14.68 14.00
N LYS A 30 3.49 14.76 14.74
CA LYS A 30 2.83 13.56 15.29
C LYS A 30 2.17 12.72 14.19
N TRP A 31 1.98 13.29 13.00
CA TRP A 31 1.47 12.57 11.84
C TRP A 31 2.44 11.51 11.33
N LEU A 32 3.75 11.62 11.59
CA LEU A 32 4.73 10.62 11.14
C LEU A 32 4.31 9.21 11.61
N GLU A 33 4.02 9.08 12.91
CA GLU A 33 3.61 7.82 13.53
C GLU A 33 2.20 7.38 13.14
N ALA A 34 1.23 8.28 13.25
CA ALA A 34 -0.14 7.99 12.84
C ALA A 34 -0.24 7.62 11.36
N GLY A 35 0.58 8.26 10.52
CA GLY A 35 0.64 8.09 9.08
C GLY A 35 1.13 6.70 8.69
N TYR A 36 2.29 6.24 9.18
CA TYR A 36 2.75 4.90 8.81
C TYR A 36 1.82 3.80 9.35
N HIS A 37 1.24 3.95 10.55
CA HIS A 37 0.27 3.00 11.08
C HIS A 37 -1.01 2.94 10.25
N MET A 38 -1.48 4.10 9.77
CA MET A 38 -2.61 4.19 8.85
C MET A 38 -2.29 3.52 7.50
N GLY A 39 -1.09 3.77 6.96
CA GLY A 39 -0.60 3.10 5.76
C GLY A 39 -0.60 1.58 5.90
N ILE A 40 -0.02 1.06 6.98
CA ILE A 40 0.00 -0.38 7.29
C ILE A 40 -1.42 -0.92 7.39
N SER A 41 -2.30 -0.22 8.10
CA SER A 41 -3.70 -0.64 8.29
C SER A 41 -4.44 -0.74 6.95
N ASN A 42 -4.25 0.24 6.06
CA ASN A 42 -4.85 0.21 4.72
C ASN A 42 -4.29 -0.94 3.88
N CYS A 43 -2.97 -1.17 3.90
CA CYS A 43 -2.34 -2.27 3.17
C CYS A 43 -2.86 -3.64 3.67
N CYS A 44 -2.91 -3.83 4.99
CA CYS A 44 -3.48 -5.03 5.60
C CYS A 44 -4.96 -5.20 5.22
N SER A 45 -5.72 -4.11 5.15
CA SER A 45 -7.11 -4.15 4.72
C SER A 45 -7.28 -4.61 3.27
N VAL A 46 -6.38 -4.19 2.37
CA VAL A 46 -6.39 -4.62 0.95
C VAL A 46 -6.08 -6.12 0.84
N ILE A 47 -5.10 -6.62 1.60
CA ILE A 47 -4.82 -8.06 1.65
C ILE A 47 -6.01 -8.83 2.24
N GLY A 48 -6.78 -8.21 3.14
CA GLY A 48 -7.91 -8.82 3.82
C GLY A 48 -7.58 -9.30 5.24
N TYR A 49 -6.61 -8.67 5.90
CA TYR A 49 -6.18 -8.97 7.27
C TYR A 49 -5.84 -10.44 7.53
N GLY A 50 -5.24 -11.11 6.55
CA GLY A 50 -4.89 -12.53 6.66
C GLY A 50 -6.05 -13.50 6.40
N ASN A 51 -7.20 -13.01 5.94
CA ASN A 51 -8.26 -13.87 5.43
C ASN A 51 -7.77 -14.63 4.19
N GLU A 52 -7.67 -15.95 4.31
CA GLU A 52 -7.18 -16.84 3.26
C GLU A 52 -8.14 -16.95 2.06
N THR A 53 -9.38 -16.49 2.23
CA THR A 53 -10.37 -16.47 1.16
C THR A 53 -10.22 -15.27 0.21
N SER A 54 -9.51 -14.22 0.65
CA SER A 54 -9.24 -13.03 -0.16
C SER A 54 -8.41 -13.36 -1.41
N PRO A 55 -8.79 -12.88 -2.61
CA PRO A 55 -8.04 -13.12 -3.84
C PRO A 55 -6.55 -12.76 -3.71
N ILE A 56 -6.25 -11.61 -3.09
CA ILE A 56 -4.87 -11.15 -2.89
C ILE A 56 -4.10 -12.08 -1.95
N SER A 57 -4.68 -12.49 -0.82
CA SER A 57 -4.05 -13.45 0.10
C SER A 57 -3.74 -14.79 -0.57
N LYS A 58 -4.63 -15.26 -1.45
CA LYS A 58 -4.43 -16.53 -2.19
C LYS A 58 -3.25 -16.41 -3.14
N SER A 59 -3.19 -15.36 -3.95
CA SER A 59 -2.09 -15.15 -4.90
C SER A 59 -0.73 -15.02 -4.19
N LEU A 60 -0.70 -14.35 -3.02
CA LEU A 60 0.53 -14.25 -2.20
C LEU A 60 1.00 -15.62 -1.70
N LYS A 61 0.09 -16.49 -1.26
CA LYS A 61 0.42 -17.83 -0.75
C LYS A 61 0.81 -18.81 -1.84
N GLN A 62 0.09 -18.81 -2.97
CA GLN A 62 0.35 -19.73 -4.08
C GLN A 62 1.74 -19.52 -4.69
N SER A 63 2.19 -18.28 -4.76
CA SER A 63 3.53 -17.95 -5.26
C SER A 63 4.65 -18.21 -4.25
N GLY A 64 4.34 -18.37 -2.96
CA GLY A 64 5.32 -18.78 -1.93
C GLY A 64 5.53 -20.30 -1.85
N ALA A 65 4.59 -21.10 -2.34
CA ALA A 65 4.69 -22.56 -2.39
C ALA A 65 5.42 -23.08 -3.66
N ALA A 66 5.78 -22.19 -4.59
CA ALA A 66 6.43 -22.55 -5.85
C ALA A 66 7.95 -22.78 -5.74
N ASP A 67 8.56 -22.53 -4.58
CA ASP A 67 10.00 -22.77 -4.35
C ASP A 67 10.31 -24.23 -3.93
N ASP A 68 9.29 -25.09 -3.69
CA ASP A 68 9.45 -26.53 -3.43
C ASP A 68 8.65 -27.36 -4.47
N GLU A 69 9.38 -27.96 -5.42
CA GLU A 69 8.96 -28.97 -6.44
C GLU A 69 8.08 -28.51 -7.63
N PRO A 70 8.49 -28.81 -8.89
CA PRO A 70 7.75 -28.46 -10.10
C PRO A 70 6.57 -29.43 -10.34
N GLN A 71 5.41 -29.16 -9.74
CA GLN A 71 4.16 -29.78 -10.19
C GLN A 71 3.63 -29.06 -11.43
N TYR A 72 3.76 -29.71 -12.59
CA TYR A 72 2.98 -29.39 -13.79
C TYR A 72 1.49 -29.49 -13.47
N GLN A 73 0.85 -28.36 -13.19
CA GLN A 73 -0.61 -28.25 -13.24
C GLN A 73 -0.99 -27.60 -14.56
N PRO A 74 -1.99 -28.14 -15.29
CA PRO A 74 -2.45 -27.53 -16.52
C PRO A 74 -2.98 -26.14 -16.20
N MET A 75 -2.66 -25.18 -17.07
CA MET A 75 -3.13 -23.80 -17.01
C MET A 75 -4.65 -23.79 -16.85
N GLN A 76 -5.12 -23.67 -15.61
CA GLN A 76 -6.50 -23.31 -15.33
C GLN A 76 -6.61 -21.84 -15.75
N GLU A 77 -7.53 -21.56 -16.67
CA GLU A 77 -8.11 -20.22 -16.80
C GLU A 77 -8.68 -19.87 -15.43
N SER A 78 -7.86 -19.22 -14.60
CA SER A 78 -8.21 -18.83 -13.25
C SER A 78 -9.23 -17.69 -13.29
N GLY A 79 -10.51 -18.05 -13.43
CA GLY A 79 -11.62 -17.44 -12.71
C GLY A 79 -11.68 -15.92 -12.61
N LEU A 80 -11.54 -15.20 -13.73
CA LEU A 80 -11.95 -13.79 -13.82
C LEU A 80 -13.48 -13.58 -13.66
N ASP A 81 -14.26 -14.67 -13.59
CA ASP A 81 -15.73 -14.66 -13.49
C ASP A 81 -16.28 -14.74 -12.06
N SER A 82 -15.43 -14.83 -11.02
CA SER A 82 -15.92 -14.71 -9.64
C SER A 82 -16.04 -13.22 -9.27
N PRO A 83 -17.20 -12.74 -8.77
CA PRO A 83 -17.35 -11.36 -8.34
C PRO A 83 -16.28 -11.00 -7.32
N VAL A 84 -15.58 -9.88 -7.56
CA VAL A 84 -14.61 -9.34 -6.59
C VAL A 84 -15.37 -9.07 -5.28
N PRO A 85 -14.89 -9.57 -4.13
CA PRO A 85 -15.57 -9.35 -2.86
C PRO A 85 -15.76 -7.85 -2.58
N ASP A 86 -16.96 -7.44 -2.16
CA ASP A 86 -17.27 -6.05 -1.84
C ASP A 86 -16.31 -5.47 -0.79
N GLU A 87 -15.82 -6.31 0.13
CA GLU A 87 -14.83 -5.93 1.14
C GLU A 87 -13.52 -5.47 0.51
N LEU A 88 -13.04 -6.18 -0.52
CA LEU A 88 -11.82 -5.82 -1.25
C LEU A 88 -12.03 -4.53 -2.03
N VAL A 89 -13.17 -4.37 -2.70
CA VAL A 89 -13.51 -3.13 -3.41
C VAL A 89 -13.53 -1.93 -2.45
N ASN A 90 -14.12 -2.09 -1.27
CA ASN A 90 -14.15 -1.03 -0.26
C ASN A 90 -12.77 -0.74 0.33
N ALA A 91 -11.95 -1.77 0.55
CA ALA A 91 -10.56 -1.61 0.99
C ALA A 91 -9.72 -0.83 -0.03
N LEU A 92 -9.83 -1.18 -1.31
CA LEU A 92 -9.13 -0.51 -2.41
C LEU A 92 -9.57 0.96 -2.53
N LYS A 93 -10.87 1.23 -2.48
CA LYS A 93 -11.41 2.60 -2.49
C LYS A 93 -10.89 3.41 -1.31
N LEU A 94 -10.91 2.84 -0.09
CA LEU A 94 -10.38 3.52 1.10
C LEU A 94 -8.89 3.81 0.96
N PHE A 95 -8.10 2.81 0.54
CA PHE A 95 -6.66 2.94 0.34
C PHE A 95 -6.34 4.00 -0.70
N SER A 96 -6.94 3.93 -1.89
CA SER A 96 -6.70 4.86 -3.00
C SER A 96 -7.09 6.29 -2.63
N ARG A 97 -8.27 6.50 -2.01
CA ARG A 97 -8.71 7.84 -1.60
C ARG A 97 -7.85 8.41 -0.47
N THR A 98 -7.49 7.60 0.52
CA THR A 98 -6.57 8.01 1.60
C THR A 98 -5.22 8.41 1.02
N TYR A 99 -4.65 7.55 0.17
CA TYR A 99 -3.38 7.82 -0.50
C TYR A 99 -3.45 9.10 -1.32
N GLY A 100 -4.53 9.31 -2.08
CA GLY A 100 -4.73 10.50 -2.90
C GLY A 100 -4.69 11.79 -2.09
N ILE A 101 -5.33 11.81 -0.91
CA ILE A 101 -5.29 12.96 0.01
C ILE A 101 -3.87 13.16 0.55
N VAL A 102 -3.23 12.11 1.07
CA VAL A 102 -1.90 12.21 1.67
C VAL A 102 -0.84 12.64 0.65
N ALA A 103 -0.87 12.06 -0.55
CA ALA A 103 0.04 12.38 -1.66
C ALA A 103 -0.29 13.70 -2.36
N SER A 104 -1.39 14.38 -2.01
CA SER A 104 -1.67 15.75 -2.50
C SER A 104 -0.90 16.82 -1.72
N ARG A 105 -0.27 16.46 -0.61
CA ARG A 105 0.48 17.38 0.25
C ARG A 105 1.92 17.53 -0.24
N ASP A 106 2.05 18.26 -1.35
CA ASP A 106 3.33 18.54 -1.99
C ASP A 106 4.32 19.19 -1.01
N GLY A 107 5.50 18.58 -0.87
CA GLY A 107 6.60 19.11 -0.05
C GLY A 107 6.44 18.96 1.47
N ASP A 108 5.40 18.29 1.97
CA ASP A 108 5.24 18.01 3.40
C ASP A 108 6.06 16.76 3.80
N PRO A 109 7.17 16.89 4.57
CA PRO A 109 7.96 15.71 4.94
C PRO A 109 7.21 14.77 5.89
N ASN A 110 6.15 15.25 6.56
CA ASN A 110 5.42 14.44 7.53
C ASN A 110 4.61 13.33 6.86
N VAL A 111 4.30 13.45 5.57
CA VAL A 111 3.56 12.42 4.82
C VAL A 111 4.46 11.30 4.28
N LEU A 112 5.79 11.49 4.29
CA LEU A 112 6.74 10.55 3.70
C LEU A 112 6.67 9.14 4.28
N PRO A 113 6.51 8.91 5.61
CA PRO A 113 6.39 7.55 6.14
C PRO A 113 5.17 6.80 5.62
N PHE A 114 4.00 7.46 5.51
CA PHE A 114 2.80 6.86 4.91
C PHE A 114 3.05 6.47 3.45
N LEU A 115 3.69 7.37 2.69
CA LEU A 115 4.00 7.13 1.27
C LEU A 115 4.99 5.98 1.12
N HIS A 116 6.03 5.93 1.95
CA HIS A 116 7.02 4.87 1.97
C HIS A 116 6.38 3.50 2.18
N VAL A 117 5.60 3.34 3.25
CA VAL A 117 4.84 2.11 3.55
C VAL A 117 3.97 1.68 2.36
N SER A 118 3.22 2.61 1.80
CA SER A 118 2.31 2.33 0.69
C SER A 118 3.06 1.89 -0.58
N LEU A 119 4.22 2.51 -0.86
CA LEU A 119 5.05 2.16 -2.01
C LEU A 119 5.78 0.84 -1.83
N VAL A 120 6.24 0.51 -0.62
CA VAL A 120 6.80 -0.81 -0.29
C VAL A 120 5.75 -1.89 -0.54
N PHE A 121 4.52 -1.68 -0.09
CA PHE A 121 3.41 -2.60 -0.35
C PHE A 121 3.15 -2.77 -1.86
N VAL A 122 3.01 -1.68 -2.61
CA VAL A 122 2.78 -1.75 -4.06
C VAL A 122 3.95 -2.42 -4.78
N TYR A 123 5.19 -2.10 -4.40
CA TYR A 123 6.39 -2.75 -4.94
C TYR A 123 6.37 -4.26 -4.69
N HIS A 124 6.03 -4.69 -3.47
CA HIS A 124 5.89 -6.10 -3.15
C HIS A 124 4.85 -6.79 -4.05
N LEU A 125 3.71 -6.13 -4.31
CA LEU A 125 2.68 -6.70 -5.18
C LEU A 125 3.14 -6.84 -6.64
N THR A 126 4.11 -6.07 -7.12
CA THR A 126 4.61 -6.21 -8.51
C THR A 126 5.20 -7.59 -8.81
N PHE A 127 5.62 -8.33 -7.79
CA PHE A 127 6.09 -9.71 -7.92
C PHE A 127 4.96 -10.74 -8.07
N PHE A 128 3.70 -10.33 -7.90
CA PHE A 128 2.52 -11.19 -7.95
C PHE A 128 1.52 -10.61 -8.96
N PRO A 129 1.61 -10.98 -10.26
CA PRO A 129 0.80 -10.41 -11.33
C PRO A 129 -0.72 -10.43 -11.06
N GLU A 130 -1.20 -11.49 -10.42
CA GLU A 130 -2.61 -11.61 -10.04
C GLU A 130 -3.01 -10.59 -8.97
N ALA A 131 -2.16 -10.39 -7.94
CA ALA A 131 -2.46 -9.50 -6.83
C ALA A 131 -2.36 -8.02 -7.25
N ILE A 132 -1.33 -7.65 -8.01
CA ILE A 132 -1.19 -6.28 -8.55
C ILE A 132 -2.30 -5.96 -9.55
N GLY A 133 -2.86 -6.96 -10.24
CA GLY A 133 -4.01 -6.80 -11.13
C GLY A 133 -5.23 -6.17 -10.46
N TYR A 134 -5.45 -6.40 -9.17
CA TYR A 134 -6.51 -5.76 -8.40
C TYR A 134 -6.15 -4.34 -7.91
N VAL A 135 -4.88 -4.10 -7.58
CA VAL A 135 -4.44 -2.85 -6.94
C VAL A 135 -4.07 -1.78 -7.96
N ALA A 136 -3.38 -2.14 -9.04
CA ALA A 136 -2.88 -1.19 -10.03
C ALA A 136 -3.96 -0.33 -10.71
N PRO A 137 -5.16 -0.85 -11.06
CA PRO A 137 -6.19 -0.01 -11.67
C PRO A 137 -6.70 1.10 -10.75
N GLU A 138 -6.78 0.82 -9.45
CA GLU A 138 -7.29 1.76 -8.44
C GLU A 138 -6.20 2.66 -7.85
N PHE A 139 -4.93 2.30 -8.02
CA PHE A 139 -3.82 3.03 -7.43
C PHE A 139 -3.62 4.39 -8.13
N PRO A 140 -3.47 5.51 -7.39
CA PRO A 140 -3.42 6.86 -7.96
C PRO A 140 -2.03 7.20 -8.55
N TRP A 141 -1.57 6.46 -9.57
CA TRP A 141 -0.25 6.59 -10.19
C TRP A 141 0.12 8.00 -10.60
N LYS A 142 -0.83 8.74 -11.20
CA LYS A 142 -0.61 10.13 -11.60
C LYS A 142 -0.25 11.01 -10.39
N ARG A 143 -0.92 10.80 -9.26
CA ARG A 143 -0.66 11.55 -8.03
C ARG A 143 0.71 11.18 -7.46
N THR A 144 1.04 9.89 -7.45
CA THR A 144 2.36 9.40 -7.03
C THR A 144 3.47 10.01 -7.86
N ALA A 145 3.34 10.01 -9.19
CA ALA A 145 4.34 10.60 -10.08
C ALA A 145 4.53 12.11 -9.84
N LEU A 146 3.44 12.86 -9.64
CA LEU A 146 3.51 14.28 -9.31
C LEU A 146 4.25 14.51 -7.98
N MET A 147 3.88 13.77 -6.93
CA MET A 147 4.55 13.87 -5.62
C MET A 147 6.03 13.53 -5.71
N MET A 148 6.40 12.46 -6.44
CA MET A 148 7.80 12.10 -6.66
C MET A 148 8.57 13.17 -7.41
N ASN A 149 7.97 13.79 -8.43
CA ASN A 149 8.59 14.90 -9.17
C ASN A 149 8.82 16.12 -8.27
N THR A 150 7.87 16.43 -7.37
CA THR A 150 8.04 17.48 -6.35
C THR A 150 9.23 17.17 -5.45
N ILE A 151 9.34 15.94 -4.95
CA ILE A 151 10.45 15.50 -4.10
C ILE A 151 11.79 15.54 -4.88
N LEU A 152 11.78 15.13 -6.15
CA LEU A 152 12.97 15.14 -7.02
C LEU A 152 13.55 16.55 -7.16
N GLY A 153 12.70 17.59 -7.22
CA GLY A 153 13.13 18.99 -7.27
C GLY A 153 13.93 19.46 -6.06
N SER A 154 13.88 18.75 -4.93
CA SER A 154 14.67 19.06 -3.73
C SER A 154 16.11 18.51 -3.78
N PHE A 155 16.41 17.58 -4.70
CA PHE A 155 17.73 16.97 -4.81
C PHE A 155 18.65 17.75 -5.76
N LYS A 156 19.92 17.89 -5.37
CA LYS A 156 20.97 18.49 -6.22
C LYS A 156 21.77 17.47 -7.02
N ASN A 157 21.73 16.21 -6.59
CA ASN A 157 22.47 15.11 -7.21
C ASN A 157 21.53 13.92 -7.38
N TYR A 158 21.47 13.39 -8.58
CA TYR A 158 20.58 12.29 -8.98
C TYR A 158 21.30 10.95 -9.08
N SER A 159 22.61 10.88 -8.81
CA SER A 159 23.40 9.65 -8.97
C SER A 159 22.88 8.45 -8.16
N ARG A 160 22.24 8.70 -7.02
CA ARG A 160 21.60 7.65 -6.19
C ARG A 160 20.27 7.16 -6.76
N ILE A 161 19.60 7.99 -7.55
CA ILE A 161 18.28 7.70 -8.15
C ILE A 161 18.48 6.99 -9.50
N GLU A 162 19.51 7.36 -10.24
CA GLU A 162 19.89 6.75 -11.53
C GLU A 162 20.58 5.39 -11.37
N GLY A 163 20.92 4.98 -10.15
CA GLY A 163 21.53 3.69 -9.87
C GLY A 163 20.59 2.53 -10.17
N SER A 164 21.14 1.40 -10.63
CA SER A 164 20.37 0.18 -10.92
C SER A 164 19.94 -0.61 -9.68
N THR A 165 20.30 -0.14 -8.48
CA THR A 165 20.00 -0.80 -7.20
C THR A 165 19.41 0.21 -6.22
N LEU A 166 18.46 -0.25 -5.40
CA LEU A 166 17.92 0.59 -4.32
C LEU A 166 19.05 1.04 -3.38
N PRO A 167 19.09 2.34 -3.02
CA PRO A 167 20.13 2.86 -2.16
C PRO A 167 20.03 2.25 -0.76
N LYS A 168 21.16 1.76 -0.24
CA LYS A 168 21.24 1.33 1.16
C LYS A 168 21.23 2.55 2.07
N SER A 169 20.52 2.45 3.20
CA SER A 169 20.57 3.48 4.24
C SER A 169 21.99 3.61 4.77
N GLU A 170 22.48 4.84 4.89
CA GLU A 170 23.77 5.14 5.52
C GLU A 170 23.70 4.98 7.05
N SER A 171 22.48 5.02 7.60
CA SER A 171 22.21 4.75 9.02
C SER A 171 22.06 3.25 9.26
N GLN A 172 22.78 2.72 10.25
CA GLN A 172 22.55 1.36 10.76
C GLN A 172 21.20 1.21 11.49
N ARG A 173 20.54 2.32 11.83
CA ARG A 173 19.23 2.30 12.48
C ARG A 173 18.11 2.35 11.45
N PRO A 174 17.18 1.37 11.47
CA PRO A 174 15.99 1.38 10.62
C PRO A 174 15.10 2.58 10.97
N LEU A 175 14.30 3.04 10.00
CA LEU A 175 13.28 4.05 10.26
C LEU A 175 12.17 3.48 11.16
N LEU A 176 11.33 4.34 11.74
CA LEU A 176 10.25 3.91 12.63
C LEU A 176 9.24 3.04 11.87
N GLU A 177 8.91 3.46 10.65
CA GLU A 177 8.06 2.72 9.73
C GLU A 177 8.70 1.38 9.31
N ASP A 178 10.02 1.32 9.09
CA ASP A 178 10.71 0.06 8.76
C ASP A 178 10.61 -0.93 9.90
N TYR A 179 10.77 -0.44 11.14
CA TYR A 179 10.59 -1.25 12.33
C TYR A 179 9.14 -1.73 12.48
N ALA A 180 8.17 -0.86 12.20
CA ALA A 180 6.74 -1.18 12.28
C ALA A 180 6.28 -2.16 11.19
N MET A 181 6.95 -2.21 10.05
CA MET A 181 6.64 -3.14 8.96
C MET A 181 7.22 -4.54 9.15
N ARG A 182 8.17 -4.75 10.08
CA ARG A 182 8.79 -6.07 10.28
C ARG A 182 7.77 -7.15 10.64
N GLY A 183 7.89 -8.31 10.00
CA GLY A 183 7.00 -9.44 10.20
C GLY A 183 5.65 -9.33 9.48
N LEU A 184 5.43 -8.27 8.69
CA LEU A 184 4.32 -8.23 7.75
C LEU A 184 4.66 -9.07 6.52
N ALA A 185 3.70 -9.88 6.05
CA ALA A 185 3.90 -10.81 4.94
C ALA A 185 4.39 -10.15 3.63
N TRP A 186 4.22 -8.84 3.49
CA TRP A 186 4.58 -8.06 2.31
C TRP A 186 5.82 -7.16 2.52
N ALA A 187 6.45 -7.19 3.69
CA ALA A 187 7.59 -6.33 4.02
C ALA A 187 8.94 -7.08 4.03
N ASP A 188 8.93 -8.41 4.09
CA ASP A 188 10.13 -9.25 4.14
C ASP A 188 10.45 -9.84 2.75
N ARG A 189 11.03 -9.04 1.84
CA ARG A 189 11.70 -9.53 0.62
C ARG A 189 12.69 -8.54 0.03
#